data_AF-A0A9D7JY14-F1
#
_entry.id   AF-A0A9D7JY14-F1
#
_cell.length_a   1.000
_cell.length_b   1.000
_cell.length_c   1.000
_cell.angle_alpha   90.00
_cell.angle_beta   90.00
_cell.angle_gamma   90.00
#
_symmetry.space_group_name_H-M   'P 1'
#
loop_
_entity.id
_entity.type
_entity.pdbx_description
1 polymer ?
#
loop_
_entity_poly.entity_id
_entity_poly.type
_entity_poly.pdbx_seq_one_letter_code
_entity_poly.pdbx_strand_id
1 'polypeptide(L)'
;MKMSRYILVGILLGITLYKTEAVSWFRIFEMFHFQSFHMYGIIMSAIAVGIVMVQIIKRKHLRSIEGKEIVINPKDTSWKRYIIGGFIFGLGWALAGVCPGPMFILLGSGYTVLIVFLLAAMTGTFAYGYFRKRLPH
;
A
#
# COMPACT_ATOMS: atom_id res chain seq x y z
N MET A 1 8.07 3.28 -23.95
CA MET A 1 8.64 2.07 -23.28
C MET A 1 8.63 2.10 -21.75
N LYS A 2 8.32 3.22 -21.06
CA LYS A 2 8.27 3.25 -19.58
C LYS A 2 7.01 2.59 -19.00
N MET A 3 5.85 2.83 -19.62
CA MET A 3 4.54 2.32 -19.16
C MET A 3 4.45 0.78 -19.15
N SER A 4 4.97 0.11 -20.18
CA SER A 4 4.92 -1.35 -20.30
C SER A 4 5.67 -2.07 -19.16
N ARG A 5 6.76 -1.47 -18.66
CA ARG A 5 7.51 -2.00 -17.51
C ARG A 5 6.68 -1.95 -16.23
N TYR A 6 5.96 -0.85 -15.99
CA TYR A 6 5.08 -0.74 -14.82
C TYR A 6 3.89 -1.69 -14.88
N ILE A 7 3.31 -1.88 -16.07
CA ILE A 7 2.23 -2.85 -16.29
C ILE A 7 2.71 -4.27 -15.97
N LEU A 8 3.89 -4.65 -16.45
CA LEU A 8 4.45 -5.99 -16.22
C LEU A 8 4.72 -6.25 -14.74
N VAL A 9 5.27 -5.27 -14.01
CA VAL A 9 5.44 -5.34 -12.55
C VAL A 9 4.10 -5.42 -11.84
N GLY A 10 3.10 -4.65 -12.27
CA GLY A 10 1.74 -4.68 -11.72
C GLY A 10 1.05 -6.03 -11.90
N ILE A 11 1.19 -6.65 -13.07
CA ILE A 11 0.66 -8.00 -13.35
C ILE A 11 1.32 -9.03 -12.44
N LEU A 12 2.66 -9.03 -12.35
CA LEU A 12 3.39 -9.93 -11.46
C LEU A 12 2.96 -9.76 -9.99
N LEU A 13 2.82 -8.52 -9.53
CA LEU A 13 2.37 -8.22 -8.18
C LEU A 13 0.95 -8.72 -7.94
N GLY A 14 0.03 -8.47 -8.88
CA GLY A 14 -1.36 -8.92 -8.80
C GLY A 14 -1.49 -10.44 -8.74
N ILE A 15 -0.79 -11.16 -9.62
CA ILE A 15 -0.77 -12.64 -9.65
C ILE A 15 -0.23 -13.19 -8.32
N THR A 16 0.87 -12.61 -7.82
CA THR A 16 1.50 -13.07 -6.57
C THR A 16 0.57 -12.87 -5.38
N LEU A 17 -0.05 -11.70 -5.26
CA LEU A 17 -0.96 -11.38 -4.16
C LEU A 17 -2.24 -12.23 -4.20
N TYR A 18 -2.78 -12.49 -5.40
CA TYR A 18 -3.94 -13.36 -5.56
C TYR A 18 -3.60 -14.80 -5.17
N LYS A 19 -2.49 -15.34 -5.68
CA LYS A 19 -2.08 -16.73 -5.45
C LYS A 19 -1.65 -17.02 -4.01
N THR A 20 -1.14 -16.02 -3.30
CA THR A 20 -0.76 -16.14 -1.88
C THR A 20 -1.95 -15.99 -0.91
N GLU A 21 -3.18 -15.83 -1.43
CA GLU A 21 -4.40 -15.56 -0.65
C GLU A 21 -4.29 -14.32 0.26
N ALA A 22 -3.24 -13.50 0.09
CA ALA A 22 -3.01 -12.28 0.85
C ALA A 22 -4.06 -11.18 0.56
N VAL A 23 -4.94 -11.47 -0.39
CA VAL A 23 -6.07 -10.66 -0.84
C VAL A 23 -7.35 -11.02 -0.06
N SER A 24 -7.42 -12.19 0.58
CA SER A 24 -8.64 -12.65 1.23
C SER A 24 -8.88 -11.95 2.58
N TRP A 25 -10.14 -11.57 2.82
CA TRP A 25 -10.58 -11.01 4.10
C TRP A 25 -10.33 -11.96 5.27
N PHE A 26 -10.57 -13.25 5.06
CA PHE A 26 -10.45 -14.27 6.11
C PHE A 26 -9.04 -14.34 6.69
N ARG A 27 -8.01 -14.27 5.85
CA ARG A 27 -6.61 -14.27 6.30
C ARG A 27 -6.25 -13.04 7.11
N ILE A 28 -6.80 -11.89 6.72
CA ILE A 28 -6.63 -10.64 7.46
C ILE A 28 -7.29 -10.77 8.84
N PHE A 29 -8.51 -11.32 8.91
CA PHE A 29 -9.20 -11.52 10.18
C PHE A 29 -8.49 -12.53 11.09
N GLU A 30 -8.02 -13.66 10.54
CA GLU A 30 -7.20 -14.65 11.25
C GLU A 30 -5.92 -14.04 11.85
N MET A 31 -5.33 -13.05 11.16
CA MET A 31 -4.17 -12.32 11.66
C MET A 31 -4.50 -11.58 12.96
N PHE A 32 -5.62 -10.86 13.02
CA PHE A 32 -6.04 -10.15 14.23
C PHE A 32 -6.49 -11.08 15.35
N HIS A 33 -6.96 -12.28 15.02
CA HIS A 33 -7.31 -13.32 15.98
C HIS A 33 -6.11 -14.20 16.39
N PHE A 34 -4.90 -13.88 15.92
CA PHE A 34 -3.65 -14.60 16.19
C PHE A 34 -3.69 -16.11 15.85
N GLN A 35 -4.55 -16.51 14.90
CA GLN A 35 -4.72 -17.93 14.57
C GLN A 35 -3.78 -18.43 13.47
N SER A 36 -3.24 -17.54 12.63
CA SER A 36 -2.33 -17.93 11.56
C SER A 36 -1.11 -17.01 11.44
N PHE A 37 0.09 -17.61 11.46
CA PHE A 37 1.36 -16.89 11.27
C PHE A 37 1.65 -16.51 9.81
N HIS A 38 0.81 -16.96 8.87
CA HIS A 38 1.09 -16.85 7.44
C HIS A 38 1.17 -15.38 6.97
N MET A 39 0.19 -14.54 7.35
CA MET A 39 0.22 -13.12 6.96
C MET A 39 1.30 -12.34 7.70
N TYR A 40 1.53 -12.62 8.98
CA TYR A 40 2.64 -12.01 9.73
C TYR A 40 3.99 -12.33 9.10
N GLY A 41 4.21 -13.57 8.67
CA GLY A 41 5.44 -13.98 7.98
C GLY A 41 5.64 -13.24 6.64
N ILE A 42 4.58 -13.07 5.85
CA ILE A 42 4.64 -12.32 4.59
C ILE A 42 4.97 -10.84 4.86
N ILE A 43 4.30 -10.21 5.81
CA ILE A 43 4.51 -8.79 6.12
C ILE A 43 5.92 -8.57 6.69
N MET A 44 6.37 -9.39 7.63
CA MET A 44 7.68 -9.27 8.26
C MET A 44 8.82 -9.51 7.28
N SER A 45 8.70 -10.52 6.40
CA SER A 45 9.70 -10.77 5.35
C SER A 45 9.75 -9.62 4.34
N ALA A 46 8.60 -9.09 3.92
CA ALA A 46 8.55 -7.93 3.02
C ALA A 46 9.20 -6.68 3.65
N ILE A 47 8.95 -6.42 4.94
CA ILE A 47 9.57 -5.31 5.68
C ILE A 47 11.09 -5.53 5.78
N ALA A 48 11.54 -6.72 6.17
CA ALA A 48 12.96 -7.03 6.31
C ALA A 48 13.71 -6.84 4.98
N VAL A 49 13.18 -7.40 3.89
CA VAL A 49 13.75 -7.23 2.54
C VAL A 49 13.73 -5.76 2.12
N GLY A 50 12.65 -5.04 2.38
CA GLY A 50 12.54 -3.61 2.10
C GLY A 50 13.59 -2.77 2.81
N ILE A 51 13.82 -3.01 4.11
CA ILE A 51 14.86 -2.33 4.90
C ILE A 51 16.24 -2.61 4.32
N VAL A 52 16.56 -3.88 4.05
CA VAL A 52 17.86 -4.27 3.49
C VAL A 52 18.10 -3.61 2.14
N MET A 53 17.10 -3.64 1.24
CA MET A 53 17.22 -3.03 -0.09
C MET A 53 17.37 -1.51 -0.02
N VAL A 54 16.57 -0.83 0.81
CA VAL A 54 16.68 0.63 1.01
C VAL A 54 18.05 0.99 1.58
N GLN A 55 18.57 0.20 2.52
CA GLN A 55 19.89 0.44 3.11
C GLN A 55 21.01 0.25 2.07
N ILE A 56 20.91 -0.76 1.20
CA ILE A 56 21.86 -0.97 0.11
C ILE A 56 21.81 0.20 -0.88
N ILE A 57 20.63 0.67 -1.26
CA ILE A 57 20.45 1.81 -2.15
C ILE A 57 21.14 3.06 -1.59
N LYS A 58 20.91 3.35 -0.30
CA LYS A 58 21.54 4.49 0.39
C LYS A 58 23.06 4.36 0.49
N ARG A 59 23.58 3.17 0.79
CA ARG A 59 25.04 2.94 0.96
C ARG A 59 25.81 2.92 -0.35
N LYS A 60 25.20 2.39 -1.42
CA LYS A 60 25.87 2.22 -2.73
C LYS A 60 25.52 3.30 -3.75
N HIS A 61 24.76 4.34 -3.35
CA HIS A 61 24.31 5.43 -4.23
C HIS A 61 23.81 4.89 -5.58
N LEU A 62 22.94 3.87 -5.52
CA LEU A 62 22.51 3.16 -6.71
C LEU A 62 21.76 4.11 -7.65
N ARG A 63 22.15 4.06 -8.93
CA ARG A 63 21.46 4.78 -9.99
C ARG A 63 20.22 4.01 -10.40
N SER A 64 19.12 4.73 -10.55
CA SER A 64 17.90 4.24 -11.18
C SER A 64 18.21 3.77 -12.61
N ILE A 65 17.29 3.00 -13.19
CA ILE A 65 17.34 2.53 -14.58
C ILE A 65 17.48 3.69 -15.58
N GLU A 66 17.15 4.92 -15.16
CA GLU A 66 17.26 6.16 -15.92
C GLU A 66 18.56 6.94 -15.66
N GLY A 67 19.52 6.37 -14.94
CA GLY A 67 20.83 6.96 -14.65
C GLY A 67 20.85 8.01 -13.53
N LYS A 68 19.68 8.36 -12.96
CA LYS A 68 19.55 9.30 -11.84
C LYS A 68 19.78 8.60 -10.49
N GLU A 69 20.44 9.28 -9.57
CA GLU A 69 20.64 8.78 -8.21
C GLU A 69 19.31 8.65 -7.45
N ILE A 70 19.11 7.53 -6.76
CA ILE A 70 17.89 7.30 -5.97
C ILE A 70 18.02 8.05 -4.64
N VAL A 71 17.59 9.31 -4.63
CA VAL A 71 17.51 10.11 -3.38
C VAL A 71 16.18 9.82 -2.68
N ILE A 72 16.26 9.25 -1.48
CA ILE A 72 15.10 8.99 -0.63
C ILE A 72 14.89 10.21 0.26
N ASN A 73 13.94 11.06 -0.10
CA ASN A 73 13.61 12.24 0.69
C ASN A 73 13.03 11.83 2.06
N PRO A 74 13.46 12.49 3.16
CA PRO A 74 12.85 12.26 4.46
C PRO A 74 11.38 12.70 4.44
N LYS A 75 10.54 12.00 5.21
CA LYS A 75 9.15 12.40 5.43
C LYS A 75 9.10 13.68 6.27
N ASP A 76 8.23 14.61 5.90
CA ASP A 76 7.97 15.82 6.70
C ASP A 76 7.49 15.46 8.11
N THR A 77 8.07 16.07 9.13
CA THR A 77 7.77 15.78 10.54
C THR A 77 6.52 16.53 11.04
N SER A 78 5.34 16.26 10.46
CA SER A 78 4.07 16.72 11.04
C SER A 78 3.39 15.59 11.81
N TRP A 79 3.65 15.53 13.12
CA TRP A 79 3.08 14.52 14.02
C TRP A 79 1.54 14.54 14.04
N LYS A 80 0.94 15.73 14.09
CA LYS A 80 -0.52 15.91 14.12
C LYS A 80 -1.19 15.32 12.89
N ARG A 81 -0.60 15.55 11.71
CA ARG A 81 -1.11 15.01 10.44
C ARG A 81 -1.06 13.49 10.39
N TYR A 82 0.01 12.88 10.91
CA TYR A 82 0.15 11.43 10.92
C TYR A 82 -0.79 10.73 11.90
N ILE A 83 -1.02 11.29 13.08
CA ILE A 83 -1.98 10.71 14.03
C ILE A 83 -3.39 10.78 13.48
N ILE A 84 -3.84 11.98 13.08
CA ILE A 84 -5.23 12.16 12.61
C ILE A 84 -5.46 11.38 11.33
N GLY A 85 -4.53 11.48 10.36
CA GLY A 85 -4.63 10.75 9.10
C GLY A 85 -4.53 9.24 9.28
N GLY A 86 -3.64 8.78 10.16
CA GLY A 86 -3.48 7.36 10.47
C GLY A 86 -4.71 6.77 11.16
N PHE A 87 -5.33 7.51 12.07
CA PHE A 87 -6.56 7.10 12.74
C PHE A 87 -7.74 6.98 11.77
N ILE A 88 -7.97 8.01 10.94
CA ILE A 88 -9.04 8.01 9.93
C ILE A 88 -8.81 6.88 8.90
N PHE A 89 -7.57 6.71 8.44
CA PHE A 89 -7.22 5.63 7.50
C PHE A 89 -7.41 4.25 8.14
N GLY A 90 -7.01 4.07 9.40
CA GLY A 90 -7.20 2.83 10.14
C GLY A 90 -8.67 2.47 10.34
N LEU A 91 -9.51 3.45 10.68
CA LEU A 91 -10.96 3.26 10.78
C LEU A 91 -11.57 2.87 9.43
N GLY A 92 -11.19 3.58 8.35
CA GLY A 92 -11.65 3.25 7.00
C GLY A 92 -11.22 1.84 6.56
N TRP A 93 -9.98 1.47 6.88
CA TRP A 93 -9.46 0.12 6.65
C TRP A 93 -10.24 -0.91 7.47
N ALA A 94 -10.60 -0.65 8.73
CA ALA A 94 -11.34 -1.60 9.57
C ALA A 94 -12.78 -1.81 9.07
N LEU A 95 -13.42 -0.75 8.58
CA LEU A 95 -14.78 -0.81 8.01
C LEU A 95 -14.79 -1.51 6.65
N ALA A 96 -13.78 -1.27 5.82
CA ALA A 96 -13.67 -1.87 4.49
C ALA A 96 -12.99 -3.25 4.50
N GLY A 97 -12.30 -3.61 5.60
CA GLY A 97 -11.35 -4.71 5.89
C GLY A 97 -10.65 -5.41 4.73
N VAL A 98 -10.40 -4.63 3.70
CA VAL A 98 -9.52 -4.92 2.60
C VAL A 98 -8.56 -3.74 2.51
N CYS A 99 -7.28 -4.00 2.29
CA CYS A 99 -6.32 -2.93 2.03
C CYS A 99 -6.43 -2.43 0.58
N PRO A 100 -6.00 -1.18 0.30
CA PRO A 100 -6.13 -0.60 -1.04
C PRO A 100 -5.44 -1.43 -2.14
N GLY A 101 -4.36 -2.15 -1.83
CA GLY A 101 -3.70 -3.04 -2.80
C GLY A 101 -4.60 -4.18 -3.26
N PRO A 102 -5.05 -5.07 -2.36
CA PRO A 102 -6.06 -6.09 -2.65
C PRO A 102 -7.35 -5.54 -3.25
N MET A 103 -7.84 -4.36 -2.87
CA MET A 103 -9.08 -3.80 -3.46
C MET A 103 -9.04 -3.79 -5.00
N PHE A 104 -7.92 -3.39 -5.61
CA PHE A 104 -7.76 -3.40 -7.06
C PHE A 104 -7.71 -4.82 -7.64
N ILE A 105 -7.14 -5.79 -6.92
CA ILE A 105 -7.01 -7.19 -7.36
C ILE A 105 -8.35 -7.91 -7.26
N LEU A 106 -9.06 -7.76 -6.13
CA LEU A 106 -10.39 -8.35 -5.96
C LEU A 106 -11.38 -7.79 -6.98
N LEU A 107 -11.30 -6.48 -7.28
CA LEU A 107 -12.09 -5.89 -8.35
C LEU A 107 -11.82 -6.57 -9.70
N GLY A 108 -10.54 -6.83 -10.02
CA GLY A 108 -10.15 -7.57 -11.22
C GLY A 108 -10.61 -9.03 -11.23
N SER A 109 -10.79 -9.65 -10.06
CA SER A 109 -11.32 -11.02 -9.93
C SER A 109 -12.86 -11.11 -9.95
N GLY A 110 -13.57 -9.99 -10.09
CA GLY A 110 -15.03 -9.97 -10.28
C GLY A 110 -15.84 -9.48 -9.08
N TYR A 111 -15.21 -9.05 -7.98
CA TYR A 111 -15.92 -8.48 -6.82
C TYR A 111 -16.30 -7.01 -7.07
N THR A 112 -17.46 -6.80 -7.69
CA THR A 112 -17.97 -5.48 -8.08
C THR A 112 -18.33 -4.56 -6.89
N VAL A 113 -18.60 -5.13 -5.72
CA VAL A 113 -18.91 -4.37 -4.49
C VAL A 113 -17.75 -3.42 -4.10
N LEU A 114 -16.51 -3.78 -4.43
CA LEU A 114 -15.33 -2.97 -4.11
C LEU A 114 -15.19 -1.71 -4.97
N ILE A 115 -15.94 -1.59 -6.07
CA ILE A 115 -15.98 -0.36 -6.87
C ILE A 115 -16.44 0.82 -6.01
N VAL A 116 -17.45 0.60 -5.16
CA VAL A 116 -17.99 1.65 -4.30
C VAL A 116 -16.93 2.14 -3.31
N PHE A 117 -16.19 1.21 -2.69
CA PHE A 117 -15.10 1.54 -1.77
C PHE A 117 -13.94 2.24 -2.47
N LEU A 118 -13.57 1.80 -3.68
CA LEU A 118 -12.53 2.44 -4.48
C LEU A 118 -12.93 3.86 -4.88
N LEU A 119 -14.15 4.08 -5.34
CA LEU A 119 -14.67 5.41 -5.66
C LEU A 119 -14.74 6.31 -4.41
N ALA A 120 -15.14 5.78 -3.27
CA ALA A 120 -15.14 6.51 -1.99
C ALA A 120 -13.70 6.88 -1.56
N ALA A 121 -12.75 5.97 -1.71
CA ALA A 121 -11.34 6.24 -1.40
C ALA A 121 -10.73 7.27 -2.37
N MET A 122 -11.06 7.20 -3.66
CA MET A 122 -10.61 8.16 -4.67
C MET A 122 -11.21 9.55 -4.44
N THR A 123 -12.51 9.63 -4.15
CA THR A 123 -13.16 10.92 -3.84
C THR A 123 -12.66 11.50 -2.51
N GLY A 124 -12.44 10.68 -1.49
CA GLY A 124 -11.85 11.10 -0.21
C GLY A 124 -10.42 11.63 -0.36
N THR A 125 -9.57 10.95 -1.12
CA THR A 125 -8.19 11.41 -1.40
C THR A 125 -8.19 12.69 -2.25
N PHE A 126 -9.09 12.81 -3.21
CA PHE A 126 -9.25 14.03 -4.01
C PHE A 126 -9.72 15.21 -3.15
N ALA A 127 -10.75 15.01 -2.33
CA ALA A 127 -11.25 16.01 -1.40
C ALA A 127 -10.14 16.45 -0.42
N TYR A 128 -9.40 15.51 0.17
CA TYR A 128 -8.26 15.84 1.02
C TYR A 128 -7.19 16.64 0.25
N GLY A 129 -6.88 16.26 -0.99
CA GLY A 129 -5.94 17.00 -1.84
C GLY A 129 -6.38 18.45 -2.11
N TYR A 130 -7.67 18.67 -2.33
CA TYR A 130 -8.25 19.99 -2.54
C TYR A 130 -8.24 20.84 -1.26
N PHE A 131 -8.67 20.27 -0.13
CA PHE A 131 -8.71 20.96 1.16
C PHE A 131 -7.36 21.03 1.88
N ARG A 132 -6.33 20.33 1.38
CA ARG A 132 -5.00 20.31 1.97
C ARG A 132 -4.49 21.72 2.26
N LYS A 133 -4.67 22.68 1.35
CA LYS A 133 -4.21 24.07 1.52
C LYS A 133 -4.85 24.82 2.69
N ARG A 134 -6.01 24.36 3.18
CA ARG A 134 -6.76 24.99 4.29
C ARG A 134 -6.67 24.24 5.61
N LEU A 135 -6.09 23.03 5.63
CA LEU A 135 -5.95 22.26 6.86
C LEU A 135 -4.71 22.73 7.64
N PRO A 136 -4.70 22.73 8.98
CA PRO A 136 -3.49 23.00 9.74
C PRO A 136 -2.50 21.84 9.54
N HIS A 137 -1.31 22.14 9.01
CA HIS A 137 -0.22 21.17 8.80
C HIS A 137 0.70 21.20 10.02
#